data_AF-A0A2I0L9B2-F1
#
_entry.id   AF-A0A2I0L9B2-F1
#
_cell.length_a   1.000
_cell.length_b   1.000
_cell.length_c   1.000
_cell.angle_alpha   90.00
_cell.angle_beta   90.00
_cell.angle_gamma   90.00
#
_symmetry.space_group_name_H-M   'P 1'
#
loop_
_entity.id
_entity.type
_entity.pdbx_description
1 polymer ?
#
loop_
_entity_poly.entity_id
_entity_poly.type
_entity_poly.pdbx_seq_one_letter_code
_entity_poly.pdbx_strand_id
1 'polypeptide(L)'
;MLDAAGTGRVIESYQNQAEQLLKEYLLADTFVPYTSVIGGVLACKLVYDLTQLLSALYFKSYLSLPSIKRVEWNNRAISTVHAIFITAISLYLVFWSDLYTTSRIPAYITHRSSLLSIATLGGSVGYFVADLAMIFWFYPSLGGLEY
;
A
#
# COMPACT_ATOMS: atom_id res chain seq x y z
N MET A 1 -0.85 -50.61 -9.53
CA MET A 1 -2.14 -50.46 -8.84
C MET A 1 -1.80 -50.10 -7.41
N LEU A 2 -1.97 -48.84 -6.99
CA LEU A 2 -1.74 -48.46 -5.60
C LEU A 2 -2.84 -49.10 -4.73
N ASP A 3 -2.46 -49.70 -3.61
CA ASP A 3 -3.41 -50.28 -2.66
C ASP A 3 -4.21 -49.20 -1.93
N ALA A 4 -5.31 -49.57 -1.27
CA ALA A 4 -6.18 -48.63 -0.58
C ALA A 4 -5.43 -47.82 0.50
N ALA A 5 -4.40 -48.41 1.11
CA ALA A 5 -3.53 -47.76 2.10
C ALA A 5 -2.54 -46.75 1.48
N GLY A 6 -2.06 -47.00 0.27
CA GLY A 6 -1.25 -46.04 -0.51
C GLY A 6 -2.08 -44.84 -0.95
N THR A 7 -3.33 -45.08 -1.39
CA THR A 7 -4.26 -44.01 -1.77
C THR A 7 -4.63 -43.12 -0.58
N GLY A 8 -4.87 -43.70 0.60
CA GLY A 8 -5.14 -42.95 1.84
C GLY A 8 -4.00 -42.02 2.27
N ARG A 9 -2.75 -42.52 2.24
CA ARG A 9 -1.56 -41.73 2.59
C ARG A 9 -1.31 -40.55 1.64
N VAL A 10 -1.62 -40.72 0.35
CA VAL A 10 -1.53 -39.64 -0.63
C VAL A 10 -2.57 -38.56 -0.35
N ILE A 11 -3.81 -38.94 -0.04
CA ILE A 11 -4.88 -37.99 0.32
C ILE A 11 -4.52 -37.19 1.58
N GLU A 12 -4.03 -37.86 2.63
CA GLU A 12 -3.57 -37.19 3.86
C GLU A 12 -2.42 -36.21 3.59
N SER A 13 -1.47 -36.58 2.72
CA SER A 13 -0.38 -35.68 2.32
C SER A 13 -0.91 -34.42 1.64
N TYR A 14 -1.88 -34.55 0.72
CA TYR A 14 -2.49 -33.40 0.06
C TYR A 14 -3.30 -32.53 1.02
N GLN A 15 -4.04 -33.15 1.96
CA GLN A 15 -4.79 -32.42 2.98
C GLN A 15 -3.85 -31.62 3.89
N ASN A 16 -2.77 -32.23 4.37
CA ASN A 16 -1.79 -31.56 5.21
C ASN A 16 -1.11 -30.40 4.48
N GLN A 17 -0.77 -30.58 3.20
CA GLN A 17 -0.18 -29.52 2.38
C GLN A 17 -1.18 -28.37 2.14
N ALA A 18 -2.45 -28.69 1.89
CA ALA A 18 -3.51 -27.68 1.74
C ALA A 18 -3.76 -26.91 3.05
N GLU A 19 -3.77 -27.59 4.20
CA GLU A 19 -3.89 -26.93 5.51
C GLU A 19 -2.70 -26.03 5.83
N GLN A 20 -1.48 -26.44 5.46
CA GLN A 20 -0.30 -25.62 5.66
C GLN A 20 -0.35 -24.36 4.79
N LEU A 21 -0.71 -24.49 3.52
CA LEU A 21 -0.91 -23.36 2.61
C LEU A 21 -2.03 -22.42 3.10
N LEU A 22 -3.12 -22.97 3.62
CA LEU A 22 -4.21 -22.18 4.20
C LEU A 22 -3.75 -21.42 5.44
N LYS A 23 -2.98 -22.05 6.33
CA LYS A 23 -2.40 -21.41 7.52
C LYS A 23 -1.42 -20.30 7.11
N GLU A 24 -0.53 -20.55 6.17
CA GLU A 24 0.40 -19.54 5.65
C GLU A 24 -0.35 -18.38 4.99
N TYR A 25 -1.39 -18.66 4.22
CA TYR A 25 -2.24 -17.65 3.59
C TYR A 25 -2.99 -16.80 4.61
N LEU A 26 -3.62 -17.41 5.61
CA LEU A 26 -4.35 -16.70 6.68
C LEU A 26 -3.40 -15.86 7.56
N LEU A 27 -2.21 -16.39 7.87
CA LEU A 27 -1.19 -15.65 8.61
C LEU A 27 -0.70 -14.45 7.78
N ALA A 28 -0.38 -14.66 6.51
CA ALA A 28 0.02 -13.59 5.60
C ALA A 28 -1.07 -12.52 5.52
N ASP A 29 -2.33 -12.89 5.31
CA ASP A 29 -3.47 -11.98 5.26
C ASP A 29 -3.61 -11.14 6.54
N THR A 30 -3.30 -11.72 7.70
CA THR A 30 -3.32 -11.02 8.99
C THR A 30 -2.17 -10.02 9.13
N PHE A 31 -0.96 -10.31 8.62
CA PHE A 31 0.23 -9.45 8.78
C PHE A 31 0.36 -8.37 7.69
N VAL A 32 -0.14 -8.64 6.49
CA VAL A 32 -0.06 -7.73 5.34
C VAL A 32 -0.56 -6.30 5.63
N PRO A 33 -1.70 -6.06 6.30
CA PRO A 33 -2.13 -4.69 6.59
C PRO A 33 -1.14 -3.96 7.49
N TYR A 34 -0.56 -4.61 8.49
CA TYR A 34 0.38 -3.97 9.41
C TYR A 34 1.74 -3.70 8.76
N THR A 35 2.27 -4.66 8.02
CA THR A 35 3.56 -4.50 7.33
C THR A 35 3.46 -3.48 6.19
N SER A 36 2.32 -3.40 5.51
CA SER A 36 2.08 -2.39 4.47
C SER A 36 1.92 -0.98 5.03
N VAL A 37 1.41 -0.79 6.25
CA VAL A 37 1.42 0.53 6.93
C VAL A 37 2.86 1.00 7.14
N ILE A 38 3.72 0.15 7.71
CA ILE A 38 5.14 0.47 7.91
C ILE A 38 5.81 0.74 6.55
N GLY A 39 5.53 -0.11 5.56
CA GLY A 39 6.00 0.07 4.19
C GLY A 39 5.58 1.41 3.59
N GLY A 40 4.34 1.84 3.82
CA GLY A 40 3.81 3.14 3.38
C GLY A 40 4.57 4.32 3.99
N VAL A 41 4.88 4.28 5.29
CA VAL A 41 5.68 5.31 5.96
C VAL A 41 7.10 5.37 5.37
N LEU A 42 7.74 4.21 5.19
CA LEU A 42 9.08 4.14 4.59
C LEU A 42 9.09 4.62 3.13
N ALA A 43 8.05 4.27 2.36
CA ALA A 43 7.88 4.75 0.99
C ALA A 43 7.73 6.27 0.96
N CYS A 44 6.98 6.87 1.90
CA CYS A 44 6.88 8.33 2.00
C CYS A 44 8.23 8.97 2.26
N LYS A 45 9.06 8.40 3.16
CA LYS A 45 10.42 8.90 3.41
C LYS A 45 11.29 8.80 2.16
N LEU A 46 11.22 7.69 1.44
CA LEU A 46 11.97 7.48 0.20
C LEU A 46 11.54 8.48 -0.88
N VAL A 47 10.23 8.68 -1.06
CA VAL A 47 9.69 9.66 -2.02
C VAL A 47 10.11 11.08 -1.64
N TYR A 48 10.12 11.41 -0.36
CA TYR A 48 10.61 12.70 0.13
C TYR A 48 12.07 12.93 -0.29
N ASP A 49 12.95 11.97 0.02
CA ASP A 49 14.39 12.08 -0.22
C ASP A 49 14.70 12.10 -1.72
N LEU A 50 14.00 11.26 -2.50
CA LEU A 50 14.11 11.24 -3.94
C LEU A 50 13.62 12.56 -4.54
N THR A 51 12.50 13.10 -4.06
CA THR A 51 11.99 14.42 -4.49
C THR A 51 13.01 15.50 -4.19
N GLN A 52 13.62 15.49 -3.00
CA GLN A 52 14.64 16.46 -2.62
C GLN A 52 15.87 16.36 -3.53
N LEU A 53 16.34 15.15 -3.79
CA LEU A 53 17.49 14.90 -4.68
C LEU A 53 17.19 15.36 -6.11
N LEU A 54 16.08 14.89 -6.70
CA LEU A 54 15.70 15.27 -8.06
C LEU A 54 15.44 16.77 -8.16
N SER A 55 14.77 17.36 -7.17
CA SER A 55 14.50 18.80 -7.18
C SER A 55 15.80 19.61 -7.12
N ALA A 56 16.78 19.19 -6.33
CA ALA A 56 18.09 19.83 -6.26
C ALA A 56 18.91 19.70 -7.56
N LEU A 57 18.79 18.56 -8.27
CA LEU A 57 19.52 18.32 -9.52
C LEU A 57 18.92 19.05 -10.72
N TYR A 58 17.58 19.06 -10.83
CA TYR A 58 16.88 19.54 -12.02
C TYR A 58 16.35 20.98 -11.91
N PHE A 59 16.09 21.48 -10.70
CA PHE A 59 15.46 22.79 -10.51
C PHE A 59 16.36 23.74 -9.72
N LYS A 60 17.03 24.66 -10.43
CA LYS A 60 17.82 25.73 -9.79
C LYS A 60 16.98 26.60 -8.85
N SER A 61 15.71 26.80 -9.19
CA SER A 61 14.74 27.53 -8.34
C SER A 61 14.50 26.85 -7.01
N TYR A 62 14.53 25.51 -6.94
CA TYR A 62 14.35 24.77 -5.70
C TYR A 62 15.45 25.09 -4.67
N LEU A 63 16.71 25.20 -5.13
CA LEU A 63 17.83 25.53 -4.27
C LEU A 63 17.73 26.96 -3.69
N SER A 64 17.12 27.88 -4.44
CA SER A 64 16.87 29.26 -3.97
C SER A 64 15.71 29.39 -2.98
N LEU A 65 14.88 28.36 -2.81
CA LEU A 65 13.75 28.41 -1.88
C LEU A 65 14.23 28.38 -0.42
N PRO A 66 13.57 29.11 0.49
CA PRO A 66 13.75 28.94 1.93
C PRO A 66 13.45 27.50 2.38
N SER A 67 14.06 27.05 3.48
CA SER A 67 13.92 25.68 4.00
C SER A 67 12.45 25.25 4.15
N ILE A 68 11.57 26.13 4.62
CA ILE A 68 10.16 25.81 4.82
C ILE A 68 9.39 25.59 3.51
N LYS A 69 9.73 26.35 2.46
CA LYS A 69 9.12 26.19 1.13
C LYS A 69 9.62 24.92 0.43
N ARG A 70 10.84 24.48 0.72
CA ARG A 70 11.34 23.17 0.27
C ARG A 70 10.62 22.02 0.96
N VAL A 71 10.33 22.15 2.26
CA VAL A 71 9.53 21.17 3.00
C VAL A 71 8.12 21.06 2.43
N GLU A 72 7.45 22.20 2.18
CA GLU A 72 6.14 22.25 1.54
C GLU A 72 6.15 21.59 0.15
N TRP A 73 7.15 21.94 -0.66
CA TRP A 73 7.35 21.37 -2.00
C TRP A 73 7.47 19.84 -1.95
N ASN A 74 8.34 19.34 -1.08
CA ASN A 74 8.57 17.91 -0.94
C ASN A 74 7.31 17.19 -0.41
N ASN A 75 6.58 17.79 0.53
CA ASN A 75 5.35 17.21 1.06
C ASN A 75 4.27 17.07 -0.03
N ARG A 76 4.07 18.13 -0.85
CA ARG A 76 3.16 18.09 -2.00
C ARG A 76 3.52 17.00 -3.00
N ALA A 77 4.82 16.76 -3.22
CA ALA A 77 5.26 15.69 -4.10
C ALA A 77 4.89 14.30 -3.58
N ILE A 78 5.01 14.05 -2.26
CA ILE A 78 4.54 12.79 -1.66
C ILE A 78 3.05 12.59 -1.94
N SER A 79 2.21 13.58 -1.63
CA SER A 79 0.77 13.49 -1.85
C SER A 79 0.41 13.25 -3.32
N THR A 80 1.14 13.90 -4.24
CA THR A 80 0.95 13.71 -5.69
C THR A 80 1.30 12.28 -6.12
N VAL A 81 2.44 11.75 -5.68
CA VAL A 81 2.84 10.37 -5.96
C VAL A 81 1.84 9.37 -5.37
N HIS A 82 1.36 9.61 -4.16
CA HIS A 82 0.33 8.79 -3.52
C HIS A 82 -0.97 8.78 -4.33
N ALA A 83 -1.46 9.95 -4.77
CA ALA A 83 -2.66 10.05 -5.58
C ALA A 83 -2.54 9.29 -6.92
N ILE A 84 -1.40 9.41 -7.60
CA ILE A 84 -1.12 8.66 -8.84
C ILE A 84 -1.13 7.15 -8.55
N PHE A 85 -0.46 6.73 -7.47
CA PHE A 85 -0.39 5.32 -7.06
C PHE A 85 -1.79 4.73 -6.81
N ILE A 86 -2.62 5.40 -6.00
CA ILE A 86 -3.98 4.93 -5.71
C ILE A 86 -4.86 4.92 -6.94
N THR A 87 -4.72 5.92 -7.82
CA THR A 87 -5.44 5.95 -9.09
C THR A 87 -5.06 4.74 -9.95
N ALA A 88 -3.77 4.46 -10.10
CA ALA A 88 -3.28 3.34 -10.90
C ALA A 88 -3.76 1.99 -10.36
N ILE A 89 -3.66 1.77 -9.04
CA ILE A 89 -4.15 0.53 -8.42
C ILE A 89 -5.66 0.42 -8.56
N SER A 90 -6.42 1.50 -8.36
CA SER A 90 -7.88 1.48 -8.49
C SER A 90 -8.31 1.11 -9.91
N LEU A 91 -7.68 1.71 -10.92
CA LEU A 91 -7.93 1.36 -12.33
C LEU A 91 -7.58 -0.10 -12.63
N TYR A 92 -6.44 -0.58 -12.11
CA TYR A 92 -6.06 -1.98 -12.25
C TYR A 92 -7.07 -2.93 -11.61
N LEU A 93 -7.49 -2.66 -10.38
CA LEU A 93 -8.45 -3.50 -9.67
C LEU A 93 -9.82 -3.54 -10.37
N VAL A 94 -10.27 -2.42 -10.92
CA VAL A 94 -11.59 -2.32 -11.58
C VAL A 94 -11.58 -2.95 -12.97
N PHE A 95 -10.57 -2.65 -13.79
CA PHE A 95 -10.61 -3.00 -15.22
C PHE A 95 -9.84 -4.27 -15.58
N TRP A 96 -8.79 -4.58 -14.82
CA TRP A 96 -7.85 -5.67 -15.16
C TRP A 96 -7.90 -6.85 -14.20
N SER A 97 -8.30 -6.63 -12.95
CA SER A 97 -8.32 -7.70 -11.95
C SER A 97 -9.63 -8.46 -11.95
N ASP A 98 -9.56 -9.75 -11.61
CA ASP A 98 -10.74 -10.60 -11.44
C ASP A 98 -11.50 -10.33 -10.11
N LEU A 99 -11.07 -9.35 -9.30
CA LEU A 99 -11.61 -9.09 -7.97
C LEU A 99 -13.13 -8.80 -7.98
N TYR A 100 -13.59 -8.08 -9.00
CA TYR A 100 -14.99 -7.69 -9.14
C TYR A 100 -15.75 -8.48 -10.21
N THR A 101 -15.11 -9.49 -10.82
CA THR A 101 -15.77 -10.37 -11.78
C THR A 101 -16.93 -11.10 -11.09
N THR A 102 -18.06 -11.23 -11.79
CA THR A 102 -19.27 -11.87 -11.25
C THR A 102 -19.07 -13.37 -11.07
N SER A 103 -18.56 -13.78 -9.90
CA SER A 103 -18.62 -15.17 -9.44
C SER A 103 -20.04 -15.55 -9.02
N ARG A 104 -20.43 -16.83 -9.18
CA ARG A 104 -21.77 -17.37 -8.81
C ARG A 104 -22.14 -17.24 -7.32
N ILE A 105 -21.22 -16.83 -6.45
CA ILE A 105 -21.43 -16.72 -5.00
C ILE A 105 -21.92 -15.31 -4.66
N PRO A 106 -23.05 -15.15 -3.95
CA PRO A 106 -23.64 -13.87 -3.60
C PRO A 106 -22.88 -13.20 -2.44
N ALA A 107 -21.62 -12.83 -2.67
CA ALA A 107 -20.88 -11.96 -1.76
C ALA A 107 -21.04 -10.50 -2.19
N TYR A 108 -21.43 -9.62 -1.26
CA TYR A 108 -21.50 -8.18 -1.48
C TYR A 108 -20.15 -7.67 -2.01
N ILE A 109 -20.21 -6.82 -3.04
CA ILE A 109 -19.02 -6.26 -3.70
C ILE A 109 -18.09 -5.54 -2.70
N THR A 110 -18.66 -4.94 -1.64
CA THR A 110 -17.94 -4.23 -0.58
C THR A 110 -17.10 -5.12 0.35
N HIS A 111 -17.38 -6.42 0.44
CA HIS A 111 -16.62 -7.36 1.25
C HIS A 111 -15.53 -8.09 0.45
N ARG A 112 -15.35 -7.74 -0.83
CA ARG A 112 -14.33 -8.36 -1.67
C ARG A 112 -13.01 -7.63 -1.51
N SER A 113 -11.99 -8.37 -1.11
CA SER A 113 -10.62 -7.88 -0.98
C SER A 113 -9.65 -8.85 -1.65
N SER A 114 -8.62 -8.30 -2.25
CA SER A 114 -7.40 -9.03 -2.63
C SER A 114 -6.24 -8.58 -1.76
N LEU A 115 -5.19 -9.40 -1.69
CA LEU A 115 -3.92 -9.06 -1.05
C LEU A 115 -3.41 -7.68 -1.51
N LEU A 116 -3.52 -7.40 -2.81
CA LEU A 116 -3.14 -6.11 -3.39
C LEU A 116 -3.98 -4.96 -2.83
N SER A 117 -5.31 -5.11 -2.77
CA SER A 117 -6.18 -4.07 -2.20
C SER A 117 -5.92 -3.80 -0.71
N ILE A 118 -5.64 -4.85 0.08
CA ILE A 118 -5.33 -4.75 1.51
C ILE A 118 -3.98 -4.06 1.70
N ALA A 119 -2.95 -4.47 0.94
CA ALA A 119 -1.64 -3.85 0.98
C ALA A 119 -1.67 -2.39 0.53
N THR A 120 -2.45 -2.07 -0.51
CA THR A 120 -2.67 -0.69 -0.97
C THR A 120 -3.35 0.15 0.09
N LEU A 121 -4.40 -0.37 0.74
CA LEU A 121 -5.07 0.32 1.84
C LEU A 121 -4.11 0.59 3.01
N GLY A 122 -3.35 -0.43 3.44
CA GLY A 122 -2.37 -0.25 4.51
C GLY A 122 -1.27 0.75 4.13
N GLY A 123 -0.78 0.71 2.90
CA GLY A 123 0.14 1.72 2.35
C GLY A 123 -0.44 3.14 2.40
N SER A 124 -1.73 3.31 2.07
CA SER A 124 -2.44 4.59 2.19
C SER A 124 -2.57 5.08 3.62
N VAL A 125 -2.83 4.18 4.57
CA VAL A 125 -2.85 4.52 5.99
C VAL A 125 -1.47 4.98 6.45
N GLY A 126 -0.40 4.29 6.02
CA GLY A 126 0.98 4.71 6.28
C GLY A 126 1.29 6.11 5.73
N TYR A 127 0.86 6.39 4.49
CA TYR A 127 0.93 7.73 3.90
C TYR A 127 0.18 8.77 4.73
N PHE A 128 -1.08 8.47 5.10
CA PHE A 128 -1.92 9.39 5.87
C PHE A 128 -1.27 9.74 7.21
N VAL A 129 -0.69 8.76 7.91
CA VAL A 129 0.05 8.99 9.16
C VAL A 129 1.28 9.87 8.93
N ALA A 130 2.04 9.63 7.85
CA ALA A 130 3.21 10.43 7.53
C ALA A 130 2.85 11.89 7.19
N ASP A 131 1.82 12.11 6.39
CA ASP A 131 1.34 13.44 6.01
C ASP A 131 0.78 14.20 7.24
N LEU A 132 0.01 13.51 8.09
CA LEU A 132 -0.50 14.08 9.33
C LEU A 132 0.64 14.46 10.30
N ALA A 133 1.67 13.62 10.42
CA ALA A 133 2.84 13.93 11.23
C ALA A 133 3.59 15.17 10.70
N MET A 134 3.73 15.30 9.38
CA MET A 134 4.33 16.47 8.74
C MET A 134 3.52 17.75 9.01
N ILE A 135 2.20 17.68 8.92
CA ILE A 135 1.33 18.82 9.23
C ILE A 135 1.52 19.26 10.68
N PHE A 136 1.47 18.33 11.65
CA PHE A 136 1.66 18.68 13.06
C PHE A 136 3.06 19.23 13.37
N TRP A 137 4.10 18.67 12.75
CA TRP A 137 5.48 19.08 13.00
C TRP A 137 5.79 20.48 12.45
N PHE A 138 5.19 20.84 11.32
CA PHE A 138 5.45 22.10 10.62
C PHE A 138 4.27 23.07 10.65
N TYR A 139 3.31 22.87 11.55
CA TYR A 139 2.22 23.82 11.80
C TYR A 139 2.79 25.14 12.33
N PRO A 140 2.34 26.33 11.85
CA PRO A 140 1.26 26.58 10.90
C PRO A 140 1.70 26.62 9.42
N SER A 141 2.98 26.44 9.12
CA SER A 141 3.53 26.65 7.78
C SER A 141 3.04 25.64 6.72
N LEU A 142 2.67 24.42 7.14
CA LEU A 142 2.13 23.35 6.29
C LEU A 142 0.61 23.19 6.39
N GLY A 143 -0.05 23.92 7.31
CA GLY A 143 -1.49 23.80 7.59
C GLY A 143 -2.28 25.12 7.53
N GLY A 144 -1.58 26.24 7.34
CA GLY A 144 -2.17 27.59 7.28
C GLY A 144 -2.62 28.13 8.64
N LEU A 145 -2.35 29.41 8.88
CA LEU A 145 -3.35 30.29 9.49
C LEU A 145 -3.90 31.07 8.31
N GLU A 146 -5.11 30.75 7.87
CA GLU A 146 -5.82 31.62 6.94
C GLU A 146 -6.07 32.94 7.67
N TYR A 147 -5.51 34.03 7.16
CA TYR A 147 -5.82 35.40 7.59
C TYR A 147 -6.78 36.03 6.59
#